data_AF-A0A535LZQ6-F1
#
_entry.id   AF-A0A535LZQ6-F1
#
_cell.length_a   1.000
_cell.length_b   1.000
_cell.length_c   1.000
_cell.angle_alpha   90.00
_cell.angle_beta   90.00
_cell.angle_gamma   90.00
#
_symmetry.space_group_name_H-M   'P 1'
#
loop_
_entity.id
_entity.type
_entity.pdbx_description
1 polymer ?
#
loop_
_entity_poly.entity_id
_entity_poly.type
_entity_poly.pdbx_seq_one_letter_code
_entity_poly.pdbx_strand_id
1 'polypeptide(L)' 'MALPPGPRLPVAVQTLLFGLRTIEFFESCERRYGDVFTLRLPAGRTLVMFSDPAAIRDIF' A
#
# COMPACT_ATOMS: atom_id res chain seq x y z
N MET A 1 10.36 -2.49 15.56
CA MET A 1 10.44 -2.64 14.09
C MET A 1 9.66 -1.53 13.42
N ALA A 2 10.22 -0.90 12.38
CA ALA A 2 9.53 0.11 11.59
C ALA A 2 8.79 -0.55 10.41
N LEU A 3 7.59 -0.07 10.09
CA LEU A 3 6.85 -0.52 8.91
C LEU A 3 7.52 -0.02 7.63
N PRO A 4 7.39 -0.73 6.50
CA PRO A 4 7.84 -0.26 5.20
C PRO A 4 7.31 1.15 4.89
N PRO A 5 8.07 1.97 4.15
CA PRO A 5 7.60 3.30 3.76
C PRO A 5 6.29 3.20 2.97
N GLY A 6 5.48 4.26 3.06
CA GLY A 6 4.17 4.27 2.45
C GLY A 6 3.71 5.68 2.11
N PRO A 7 2.60 5.82 1.36
CA PRO A 7 2.05 7.12 1.02
C PRO A 7 1.81 7.96 2.26
N ARG A 8 2.44 9.15 2.30
CA ARG A 8 2.16 10.18 3.31
C ARG A 8 0.88 10.97 3.04
N LEU A 9 0.03 10.47 2.14
CA LEU A 9 -1.25 11.06 1.82
C LEU A 9 -2.20 10.96 3.02
N PRO A 10 -3.10 11.95 3.22
CA PRO A 10 -4.15 11.83 4.23
C PRO A 10 -5.00 10.58 4.03
N VAL A 11 -5.46 9.96 5.11
CA VAL A 11 -6.24 8.70 5.08
C VAL A 11 -7.47 8.80 4.18
N ALA A 12 -8.17 9.94 4.19
CA ALA A 12 -9.32 10.18 3.31
C ALA A 12 -8.95 10.11 1.83
N VAL A 13 -7.79 10.67 1.45
CA VAL A 13 -7.28 10.63 0.07
C VAL A 13 -6.87 9.20 -0.30
N GLN A 14 -6.17 8.48 0.59
CA GLN A 14 -5.83 7.08 0.36
C GLN A 14 -7.08 6.23 0.14
N THR A 15 -8.12 6.44 0.94
CA THR A 15 -9.40 5.71 0.84
C THR A 15 -10.11 6.00 -0.48
N LEU A 16 -10.16 7.27 -0.89
CA LEU A 16 -10.77 7.67 -2.14
C LEU A 16 -10.04 7.08 -3.35
N LEU A 17 -8.70 7.14 -3.35
CA LEU A 17 -7.87 6.58 -4.41
C LEU A 17 -7.97 5.05 -4.43
N PHE A 18 -7.98 4.41 -3.26
CA PHE A 18 -8.17 2.97 -3.12
C PHE A 18 -9.54 2.52 -3.67
N GLY A 19 -10.60 3.32 -3.51
CA GLY A 19 -11.94 2.97 -3.99
C GLY A 19 -12.22 3.35 -5.44
N LEU A 20 -11.77 4.53 -5.89
CA LEU A 20 -12.09 5.07 -7.21
C LEU A 20 -11.02 4.78 -8.28
N ARG A 21 -9.77 4.57 -7.87
CA ARG A 21 -8.61 4.47 -8.76
C ARG A 21 -7.59 3.46 -8.24
N THR A 22 -8.06 2.29 -7.83
CA THR A 22 -7.26 1.27 -7.13
C THR A 22 -5.98 0.92 -7.87
N ILE A 23 -6.09 0.63 -9.18
CA ILE A 23 -4.95 0.21 -10.02
C ILE A 23 -3.92 1.34 -10.13
N GLU A 24 -4.33 2.53 -10.60
CA GLU A 24 -3.44 3.69 -10.74
C GLU A 24 -2.76 4.06 -9.40
N PHE A 25 -3.52 3.96 -8.30
CA PHE A 25 -3.01 4.24 -6.96
C PHE A 25 -1.93 3.24 -6.55
N PHE A 26 -2.17 1.94 -6.72
CA PHE A 26 -1.18 0.91 -6.39
C PHE A 26 0.05 0.98 -7.28
N GLU A 27 -0.11 1.15 -8.59
CA GLU A 27 1.04 1.32 -9.48
C GLU A 27 1.86 2.56 -9.10
N SER A 28 1.20 3.67 -8.73
CA SER A 28 1.91 4.85 -8.26
C SER A 28 2.63 4.63 -6.94
N CYS A 29 2.09 3.77 -6.07
CA CYS A 29 2.74 3.39 -4.82
C CYS A 29 3.93 2.48 -5.10
N GLU A 30 3.77 1.47 -5.94
CA GLU A 30 4.82 0.54 -6.35
C GLU A 30 5.97 1.28 -7.04
N ARG A 31 5.69 2.16 -8.00
CA ARG A 31 6.73 2.99 -8.65
C ARG A 31 7.52 3.87 -7.67
N ARG A 32 6.95 4.22 -6.52
CA ARG A 32 7.54 5.17 -5.55
C ARG A 32 8.16 4.50 -4.33
N TYR A 33 7.62 3.36 -3.91
CA TYR A 33 7.98 2.66 -2.68
C TYR A 33 8.53 1.26 -2.93
N GLY A 34 8.44 0.75 -4.17
CA GLY A 34 8.87 -0.59 -4.57
C GLY A 34 7.83 -1.66 -4.27
N ASP A 35 8.32 -2.90 -4.19
CA ASP A 35 7.47 -4.10 -4.13
C ASP A 35 6.75 -4.30 -2.78
N VAL A 36 7.13 -3.51 -1.76
CA VAL A 36 6.54 -3.56 -0.42
C VAL A 36 6.30 -2.15 0.10
N PHE A 37 5.04 -1.85 0.42
CA PHE A 37 4.66 -0.53 0.95
C PHE A 37 3.49 -0.59 1.93
N THR A 38 3.41 0.41 2.80
CA THR A 38 2.36 0.51 3.82
C THR A 38 1.24 1.46 3.41
N LEU A 39 -0.01 1.01 3.47
CA LEU A 39 -1.20 1.84 3.31
C LEU A 39 -1.87 2.10 4.65
N ARG A 40 -2.41 3.31 4.81
CA ARG A 40 -3.20 3.72 5.98
C ARG A 40 -4.63 4.00 5.55
N LEU A 41 -5.54 3.15 6.02
CA LEU A 41 -6.97 3.20 5.73
C LEU A 41 -7.76 3.69 6.96
N PRO A 42 -9.06 4.00 6.81
CA PRO A 42 -9.90 4.48 7.90
C PRO A 42 -9.98 3.48 9.06
N ALA A 43 -10.42 3.96 10.22
CA ALA A 43 -10.51 3.17 11.46
C ALA A 43 -9.14 2.60 11.94
N GLY A 44 -8.04 3.29 11.66
CA GLY A 44 -6.70 2.90 12.12
C GLY A 44 -6.13 1.66 11.42
N ARG A 45 -6.74 1.22 10.32
CA ARG A 45 -6.27 0.05 9.56
C ARG A 45 -4.96 0.36 8.86
N THR A 46 -3.98 -0.50 9.08
CA THR A 46 -2.68 -0.44 8.40
C THR A 46 -2.52 -1.72 7.60
N LEU A 47 -2.32 -1.57 6.29
CA LEU A 47 -2.10 -2.70 5.38
C LEU A 47 -0.67 -2.64 4.87
N VAL A 48 0.00 -3.78 4.86
CA VAL A 48 1.28 -3.94 4.17
C VAL A 48 1.00 -4.68 2.88
N MET A 49 1.28 -4.02 1.76
CA MET A 49 1.12 -4.58 0.42
C MET A 49 2.42 -5.25 0.02
N PHE A 50 2.31 -6.42 -0.61
CA PHE A 50 3.41 -7.15 -1.24
C PHE A 50 3.02 -7.41 -2.69
N SER A 51 3.85 -6.99 -3.65
CA SER A 51 3.69 -7.32 -5.07
C SER A 51 4.70 -8.34 -5.59
N ASP A 52 5.80 -8.57 -4.87
CA ASP A 52 6.80 -9.59 -5.24
C ASP A 52 6.26 -11.02 -5.08
N PRO A 53 6.18 -11.82 -6.16
CA PRO A 53 5.75 -13.21 -6.11
C PRO A 53 6.59 -14.10 -5.16
N ALA A 54 7.89 -13.81 -5.00
CA ALA A 54 8.74 -14.55 -4.08
C ALA A 54 8.31 -14.30 -2.62
N ALA A 55 8.08 -13.03 -2.26
CA ALA A 55 7.55 -12.66 -0.94
C ALA A 55 6.17 -13.25 -0.68
N ILE A 56 5.28 -13.27 -1.69
CA ILE A 56 3.94 -13.86 -1.57
C ILE A 56 4.04 -15.37 -1.28
N ARG A 57 4.94 -16.08 -1.96
CA ARG A 57 5.18 -17.52 -1.75
C ARG A 57 5.71 -17.87 -0.36
N ASP A 58 6.42 -16.96 0.29
CA ASP A 58 6.88 -17.17 1.67
C ASP A 58 5.77 -16.90 2.70
N ILE A 59 4.71 -16.16 2.32
CA ILE A 59 3.58 -15.80 3.20
C ILE A 59 2.43 -16.83 3.12
N PHE A 60 2.17 -17.41 1.94
CA PHE A 60 1.06 -18.33 1.66
C PHE A 60 1.53 -19.74 1.32
#